data_AF-A0A7V9P003-F1
#
_entry.id   AF-A0A7V9P003-F1
#
_cell.length_a   1.000
_cell.length_b   1.000
_cell.length_c   1.000
_cell.angle_alpha   90.00
_cell.angle_beta   90.00
_cell.angle_gamma   90.00
#
_symmetry.space_group_name_H-M   'P 1'
#
loop_
_entity.id
_entity.type
_entity.pdbx_description
1 polymer ?
#
loop_
_entity_poly.entity_id
_entity_poly.type
_entity_poly.pdbx_seq_one_letter_code
_entity_poly.pdbx_strand_id
1 'polypeptide(L)'
;MKRLFVILSITCLGFFNLNANRYSYGDDKNKPGDDKKNKIKRDDTTRFVVNNQNILEGDEESPDTAQILFPSHDLYATWDTLSAHPYNFNECFKVDSVVIQLTNMGDGGFAMPIKGPLTSVFGWRRYRPHYGTDIDIETGDQIVSAFDGMVRFAKYCQGYGNCVIIRHNNGLETVYGHLSKLLVEPGQKVTAGDLIALGGNTGRSSGSHLHFEFRYLGQALDTEDFIDYEKGTLKDYCFTLRKADVENKYDLRALHTRHKRDIGYARATKGGKYTGPAAKNGIYFVRNGDNLGKIAKRNHTTIKSLCKKNRLKESTVLRIGQKIKI
;
A
#
# COMPACT_ATOMS: atom_id res chain seq x y z
N MET A 1 29.89 52.19 12.51
CA MET A 1 28.77 53.03 12.04
C MET A 1 27.51 52.19 11.97
N LYS A 2 26.36 52.77 12.31
CA LYS A 2 25.10 52.11 12.67
C LYS A 2 24.28 51.63 11.45
N ARG A 3 23.63 50.46 11.61
CA ARG A 3 22.27 50.01 11.21
C ARG A 3 21.73 50.35 9.81
N LEU A 4 21.18 49.33 9.13
CA LEU A 4 19.75 49.31 8.78
C LEU A 4 19.22 47.88 8.54
N PHE A 5 18.27 47.46 9.38
CA PHE A 5 17.36 46.33 9.18
C PHE A 5 16.19 46.81 8.31
N VAL A 6 15.72 45.98 7.37
CA VAL A 6 14.40 46.16 6.75
C VAL A 6 13.55 44.94 7.08
N ILE A 7 12.59 45.16 7.96
CA ILE A 7 11.45 44.28 8.26
C ILE A 7 10.35 44.72 7.30
N LEU A 8 9.77 43.79 6.53
CA LEU A 8 8.52 44.02 5.82
C LEU A 8 7.44 43.12 6.43
N SER A 9 6.56 43.76 7.20
CA SER A 9 5.30 43.21 7.71
C SER A 9 4.17 44.00 7.03
N ILE A 10 3.29 43.33 6.30
CA ILE A 10 1.98 43.88 5.88
C ILE A 10 0.92 42.77 5.93
N THR A 11 0.23 42.75 7.08
CA THR A 11 -1.21 42.60 7.34
C THR A 11 -2.09 41.57 6.61
N CYS A 12 -2.70 40.78 7.48
CA CYS A 12 -3.95 40.01 7.40
C CYS A 12 -5.16 40.83 6.90
N LEU A 13 -5.98 40.24 6.02
CA LEU A 13 -7.38 40.61 5.82
C LEU A 13 -8.24 39.35 5.99
N GLY A 14 -9.04 39.34 7.05
CA GLY A 14 -10.07 38.34 7.28
C GLY A 14 -11.33 38.62 6.48
N PHE A 15 -12.01 37.54 6.10
CA PHE A 15 -13.44 37.55 5.82
C PHE A 15 -14.09 36.40 6.61
N PHE A 16 -14.80 36.77 7.67
CA PHE A 16 -15.84 35.97 8.28
C PHE A 16 -17.07 35.99 7.37
N ASN A 17 -17.70 34.83 7.17
CA ASN A 17 -19.14 34.78 6.91
C ASN A 17 -19.75 33.64 7.71
N LEU A 18 -20.53 34.02 8.71
CA LEU A 18 -21.48 33.18 9.42
C LEU A 18 -22.68 32.93 8.51
N ASN A 19 -23.18 31.69 8.49
CA ASN A 19 -24.62 31.50 8.32
C ASN A 19 -25.09 30.30 9.14
N ALA A 20 -26.14 30.57 9.92
CA ALA A 20 -26.69 29.71 10.94
C ALA A 20 -27.84 28.84 10.43
N ASN A 21 -27.95 27.67 11.04
CA ASN A 21 -29.15 26.90 11.39
C ASN A 21 -30.24 26.62 10.35
N ARG A 22 -30.53 25.33 10.20
CA ARG A 22 -31.84 24.77 10.58
C ARG A 22 -31.78 23.24 10.77
N TYR A 23 -31.86 22.80 12.02
CA TYR A 23 -32.33 21.47 12.37
C TYR A 23 -33.86 21.45 12.29
N SER A 24 -34.43 20.42 11.65
CA SER A 24 -35.85 20.10 11.73
C SER A 24 -36.01 18.65 12.16
N TYR A 25 -36.66 18.46 13.31
CA TYR A 25 -37.13 17.18 13.82
C TYR A 25 -38.60 17.01 13.42
N GLY A 26 -39.01 15.79 13.09
CA GLY A 26 -40.39 15.41 12.82
C GLY A 26 -40.52 13.89 12.73
N ASP A 27 -40.81 13.25 13.87
CA ASP A 27 -42.05 12.50 14.16
C ASP A 27 -42.77 11.87 12.94
N ASP A 28 -43.24 10.62 12.93
CA ASP A 28 -43.53 9.65 13.99
C ASP A 28 -44.07 8.35 13.31
N LYS A 29 -44.21 7.29 14.13
CA LYS A 29 -45.10 6.11 13.99
C LYS A 29 -44.48 4.73 13.66
N ASN A 30 -44.22 4.01 14.76
CA ASN A 30 -44.82 2.72 15.18
C ASN A 30 -44.68 1.49 14.26
N LYS A 31 -44.40 0.24 14.70
CA LYS A 31 -44.13 -0.55 15.95
C LYS A 31 -44.35 -2.04 15.51
N PRO A 32 -44.29 -3.12 16.33
CA PRO A 32 -43.63 -3.38 17.63
C PRO A 32 -42.95 -4.78 17.75
N GLY A 33 -42.27 -5.00 18.89
CA GLY A 33 -42.23 -6.29 19.60
C GLY A 33 -40.82 -6.77 19.95
N ASP A 34 -40.42 -7.04 21.19
CA ASP A 34 -41.04 -6.93 22.51
C ASP A 34 -39.91 -7.08 23.57
N ASP A 35 -39.95 -6.21 24.59
CA ASP A 35 -39.85 -6.53 26.03
C ASP A 35 -38.65 -7.34 26.60
N LYS A 36 -38.00 -6.99 27.73
CA LYS A 36 -38.45 -6.27 28.94
C LYS A 36 -37.27 -6.01 29.90
N LYS A 37 -37.26 -4.79 30.48
CA LYS A 37 -37.01 -4.38 31.91
C LYS A 37 -35.66 -4.78 32.58
N ASN A 38 -34.98 -3.90 33.33
CA ASN A 38 -35.51 -3.20 34.50
C ASN A 38 -34.68 -1.95 34.93
N LYS A 39 -35.36 -1.03 35.62
CA LYS A 39 -34.97 0.31 36.14
C LYS A 39 -34.05 0.19 37.39
N ILE A 40 -33.34 1.23 37.87
CA ILE A 40 -33.80 2.38 38.73
C ILE A 40 -32.56 3.30 38.93
N LYS A 41 -32.55 4.59 38.53
CA LYS A 41 -32.92 5.85 39.25
C LYS A 41 -32.01 6.17 40.47
N ARG A 42 -31.39 7.36 40.63
CA ARG A 42 -31.96 8.68 41.03
C ARG A 42 -30.83 9.76 40.97
N ASP A 43 -31.10 10.95 40.42
CA ASP A 43 -31.40 12.26 41.08
C ASP A 43 -30.10 12.92 41.62
N ASP A 44 -29.78 14.20 41.56
CA ASP A 44 -30.28 15.47 41.00
C ASP A 44 -29.16 16.51 41.30
N THR A 45 -29.34 17.79 40.95
CA THR A 45 -28.64 19.01 41.42
C THR A 45 -27.67 19.74 40.44
N THR A 46 -28.26 20.74 39.79
CA THR A 46 -27.91 22.19 39.77
C THR A 46 -26.47 22.69 39.50
N ARG A 47 -26.43 23.63 38.55
CA ARG A 47 -25.35 24.56 38.16
C ARG A 47 -24.81 25.42 39.32
N PHE A 48 -23.48 25.65 39.31
CA PHE A 48 -22.86 26.94 39.65
C PHE A 48 -21.68 27.24 38.70
N VAL A 49 -21.61 28.50 38.27
CA VAL A 49 -20.50 29.14 37.55
C VAL A 49 -19.59 29.80 38.60
N VAL A 50 -18.26 29.89 38.38
CA VAL A 50 -17.41 31.09 38.62
C VAL A 50 -15.93 30.85 38.24
N ASN A 51 -15.45 31.77 37.41
CA ASN A 51 -14.14 32.39 37.18
C ASN A 51 -12.78 31.72 37.46
N ASN A 52 -11.92 31.85 36.44
CA ASN A 52 -10.48 32.10 36.53
C ASN A 52 -10.16 33.30 37.44
N GLN A 53 -9.34 33.09 38.48
CA GLN A 53 -8.18 33.93 38.84
C GLN A 53 -7.36 33.25 39.97
N ASN A 54 -6.03 33.36 39.83
CA ASN A 54 -4.90 32.71 40.54
C ASN A 54 -4.96 32.62 42.08
N ILE A 55 -4.25 31.64 42.66
CA ILE A 55 -3.08 31.78 43.58
C ILE A 55 -2.62 30.39 44.12
N LEU A 56 -1.33 30.06 43.88
CA LEU A 56 -0.28 29.36 44.69
C LEU A 56 -0.73 28.21 45.63
N GLU A 57 -0.11 27.05 45.76
CA GLU A 57 1.29 26.56 45.66
C GLU A 57 1.22 25.02 45.87
N GLY A 58 2.18 24.24 45.37
CA GLY A 58 2.39 22.85 45.82
C GLY A 58 2.60 21.82 44.72
N ASP A 59 3.82 21.78 44.20
CA ASP A 59 4.62 20.61 43.81
C ASP A 59 3.87 19.29 43.51
N GLU A 60 3.71 18.99 42.22
CA GLU A 60 3.92 17.66 41.66
C GLU A 60 4.10 17.83 40.14
N GLU A 61 5.34 18.07 39.70
CA GLU A 61 5.70 17.90 38.29
C GLU A 61 5.48 16.43 37.92
N SER A 62 4.31 16.14 37.34
CA SER A 62 4.12 14.90 36.59
C SER A 62 5.15 14.90 35.45
N PRO A 63 5.87 13.80 35.21
CA PRO A 63 6.92 13.79 34.20
C PRO A 63 6.27 14.00 32.83
N ASP A 64 6.57 15.18 32.28
CA ASP A 64 6.72 15.51 30.87
C ASP A 64 6.12 14.46 29.93
N THR A 65 4.80 14.53 29.74
CA THR A 65 4.20 13.99 28.50
C THR A 65 4.54 14.96 27.38
N ALA A 66 5.84 15.16 27.11
CA ALA A 66 6.32 15.70 25.87
C ALA A 66 5.65 14.87 24.79
N GLN A 67 4.66 15.44 24.11
CA GLN A 67 4.04 14.81 22.95
C GLN A 67 5.19 14.41 22.03
N ILE A 68 5.51 13.12 21.95
CA ILE A 68 6.58 12.63 21.09
C ILE A 68 6.17 13.02 19.68
N LEU A 69 6.73 14.14 19.22
CA LEU A 69 6.53 14.63 17.88
C LEU A 69 7.31 13.68 16.98
N PHE A 70 6.64 12.66 16.49
CA PHE A 70 7.24 11.73 15.55
C PHE A 70 7.37 12.40 14.18
N PRO A 71 8.36 11.99 13.36
CA PRO A 71 8.53 12.51 12.01
C PRO A 71 7.24 12.43 11.21
N SER A 72 6.89 13.50 10.50
CA SER A 72 5.70 13.59 9.64
C SER A 72 4.38 13.28 10.36
N HIS A 73 4.21 13.75 11.60
CA HIS A 73 2.99 13.53 12.40
C HIS A 73 1.72 14.14 11.81
N ASP A 74 1.86 15.14 10.96
CA ASP A 74 0.79 15.80 10.20
C ASP A 74 0.28 14.90 9.06
N LEU A 75 1.16 14.06 8.50
CA LEU A 75 0.87 13.14 7.42
C LEU A 75 0.35 11.79 7.93
N TYR A 76 0.90 11.30 9.05
CA TYR A 76 0.59 9.98 9.60
C TYR A 76 -0.30 10.07 10.84
N ALA A 77 -1.50 9.50 10.76
CA ALA A 77 -2.49 9.57 11.85
C ALA A 77 -2.09 8.81 13.13
N THR A 78 -1.22 7.81 13.03
CA THR A 78 -0.85 6.95 14.16
C THR A 78 0.64 6.61 14.19
N TRP A 79 1.17 6.38 15.38
CA TRP A 79 2.50 5.81 15.63
C TRP A 79 2.35 4.36 16.13
N ASP A 80 2.16 3.43 15.19
CA ASP A 80 2.08 2.00 15.49
C ASP A 80 3.49 1.39 15.46
N THR A 81 3.95 0.79 16.55
CA THR A 81 5.26 0.10 16.62
C THR A 81 5.16 -1.42 16.46
N LEU A 82 3.94 -1.94 16.33
CA LEU A 82 3.60 -3.35 16.33
C LEU A 82 3.34 -3.91 14.93
N SER A 83 2.80 -3.12 14.02
CA SER A 83 2.47 -3.57 12.66
C SER A 83 3.52 -3.07 11.66
N ALA A 84 4.00 -3.93 10.77
CA ALA A 84 4.94 -3.51 9.74
C ALA A 84 4.29 -2.54 8.73
N HIS A 85 3.01 -2.73 8.38
CA HIS A 85 2.30 -1.89 7.41
C HIS A 85 0.87 -1.57 7.90
N PRO A 86 0.71 -0.61 8.82
CA PRO A 86 -0.60 -0.26 9.39
C PRO A 86 -1.41 0.70 8.51
N TYR A 87 -0.80 1.34 7.51
CA TYR A 87 -1.42 2.41 6.73
C TYR A 87 -2.09 1.88 5.46
N ASN A 88 -3.30 2.38 5.19
CA ASN A 88 -3.99 2.16 3.93
C ASN A 88 -3.87 3.41 3.05
N PHE A 89 -3.06 3.31 1.99
CA PHE A 89 -2.78 4.43 1.09
C PHE A 89 -4.04 5.10 0.54
N ASN A 90 -5.06 4.32 0.16
CA ASN A 90 -6.30 4.87 -0.41
C ASN A 90 -7.12 5.69 0.61
N GLU A 91 -6.94 5.40 1.89
CA GLU A 91 -7.56 6.15 2.98
C GLU A 91 -6.77 7.44 3.29
N CYS A 92 -5.44 7.39 3.21
CA CYS A 92 -4.57 8.51 3.59
C CYS A 92 -4.30 9.51 2.44
N PHE A 93 -4.23 9.05 1.19
CA PHE A 93 -3.85 9.90 0.05
C PHE A 93 -5.09 10.44 -0.70
N LYS A 94 -5.46 11.69 -0.43
CA LYS A 94 -6.67 12.34 -0.98
C LYS A 94 -6.43 13.38 -2.08
N VAL A 95 -5.16 13.66 -2.39
CA VAL A 95 -4.76 14.61 -3.43
C VAL A 95 -4.35 13.88 -4.72
N ASP A 96 -4.31 14.59 -5.85
CA ASP A 96 -3.90 14.01 -7.13
C ASP A 96 -2.38 13.82 -7.23
N SER A 97 -1.61 14.67 -6.57
CA SER A 97 -0.16 14.59 -6.51
C SER A 97 0.41 15.26 -5.27
N VAL A 98 1.58 14.81 -4.85
CA VAL A 98 2.39 15.45 -3.79
C VAL A 98 3.85 15.55 -4.26
N VAL A 99 4.52 16.62 -3.88
CA VAL A 99 5.98 16.75 -4.03
C VAL A 99 6.61 16.33 -2.70
N ILE A 100 7.42 15.29 -2.75
CA ILE A 100 8.20 14.77 -1.62
C ILE A 100 9.58 15.40 -1.71
N GLN A 101 9.95 16.25 -0.75
CA GLN A 101 11.31 16.78 -0.63
C GLN A 101 12.18 15.72 0.05
N LEU A 102 13.06 15.05 -0.69
CA LEU A 102 13.85 13.93 -0.19
C LEU A 102 14.94 14.39 0.77
N THR A 103 15.77 15.35 0.33
CA THR A 103 16.78 16.07 1.12
C THR A 103 16.81 17.52 0.64
N ASN A 104 17.36 18.47 1.40
CA ASN A 104 17.63 19.79 0.81
C ASN A 104 18.91 19.71 -0.06
N MET A 105 19.21 20.81 -0.75
CA MET A 105 20.43 20.89 -1.55
C MET A 105 21.64 21.19 -0.66
N GLY A 106 22.61 20.26 -0.64
CA GLY A 106 23.93 20.45 -0.02
C GLY A 106 24.11 19.84 1.39
N ASP A 107 23.07 19.28 1.97
CA ASP A 107 23.00 18.81 3.36
C ASP A 107 23.37 17.34 3.53
N GLY A 108 23.64 16.61 2.44
CA GLY A 108 24.12 15.22 2.51
C GLY A 108 23.15 14.27 3.22
N GLY A 109 21.87 14.63 3.34
CA GLY A 109 20.86 13.94 4.16
C GLY A 109 20.42 12.56 3.66
N PHE A 110 21.11 12.00 2.68
CA PHE A 110 20.90 10.63 2.19
C PHE A 110 22.20 9.83 2.27
N ALA A 111 22.11 8.65 2.88
CA ALA A 111 23.17 7.65 2.86
C ALA A 111 22.65 6.40 2.15
N MET A 112 23.48 5.81 1.30
CA MET A 112 23.16 4.50 0.72
C MET A 112 23.17 3.44 1.84
N PRO A 113 22.09 2.66 2.07
CA PRO A 113 22.05 1.68 3.17
C PRO A 113 23.19 0.67 3.17
N ILE A 114 23.60 0.26 1.96
CA ILE A 114 24.76 -0.57 1.66
C ILE A 114 25.06 -0.51 0.16
N LYS A 115 26.32 -0.66 -0.22
CA LYS A 115 26.73 -0.78 -1.63
C LYS A 115 26.85 -2.26 -2.01
N GLY A 116 26.21 -2.65 -3.11
CA GLY A 116 26.25 -4.01 -3.62
C GLY A 116 25.46 -4.14 -4.92
N PRO A 117 25.63 -5.25 -5.66
CA PRO A 117 24.87 -5.48 -6.88
C PRO A 117 23.39 -5.76 -6.58
N LEU A 118 22.52 -5.30 -7.46
CA LEU A 118 21.09 -5.60 -7.36
C LEU A 118 20.82 -7.04 -7.81
N THR A 119 20.20 -7.84 -6.94
CA THR A 119 19.82 -9.22 -7.26
C THR A 119 18.37 -9.33 -7.68
N SER A 120 17.51 -8.40 -7.23
CA SER A 120 16.12 -8.33 -7.65
C SER A 120 15.55 -6.93 -7.48
N VAL A 121 14.80 -6.46 -8.48
CA VAL A 121 14.21 -5.12 -8.50
C VAL A 121 12.75 -5.13 -8.07
N PHE A 122 12.20 -3.94 -7.78
CA PHE A 122 10.78 -3.75 -7.50
C PHE A 122 9.91 -4.26 -8.66
N GLY A 123 8.77 -4.87 -8.35
CA GLY A 123 7.78 -5.25 -9.36
C GLY A 123 7.29 -6.69 -9.28
N TRP A 124 6.71 -7.17 -10.38
CA TRP A 124 6.16 -8.54 -10.42
C TRP A 124 7.24 -9.59 -10.68
N ARG A 125 7.38 -10.51 -9.74
CA ARG A 125 8.01 -11.81 -9.99
C ARG A 125 6.97 -12.80 -10.46
N ARG A 126 7.42 -13.96 -10.98
CA ARG A 126 6.60 -15.01 -11.60
C ARG A 126 5.23 -15.27 -10.96
N TYR A 127 5.15 -15.29 -9.63
CA TYR A 127 3.89 -15.55 -8.90
C TYR A 127 3.56 -14.53 -7.81
N ARG A 128 4.45 -13.58 -7.51
CA ARG A 128 4.28 -12.66 -6.37
C ARG A 128 4.85 -11.28 -6.68
N PRO A 129 4.24 -10.22 -6.12
CA PRO A 129 4.87 -8.91 -6.12
C PRO A 129 6.12 -8.90 -5.23
N HIS A 130 7.08 -8.06 -5.62
CA HIS A 130 8.25 -7.68 -4.87
C HIS A 130 8.16 -6.17 -4.61
N TYR A 131 8.01 -5.81 -3.34
CA TYR A 131 7.69 -4.43 -2.90
C TYR A 131 8.92 -3.57 -2.61
N GLY A 132 10.12 -4.08 -2.92
CA GLY A 132 11.38 -3.40 -2.69
C GLY A 132 12.42 -3.82 -3.72
N THR A 133 13.67 -3.59 -3.37
CA THR A 133 14.85 -3.94 -4.14
C THR A 133 15.78 -4.76 -3.25
N ASP A 134 16.29 -5.87 -3.79
CA ASP A 134 17.19 -6.78 -3.11
C ASP A 134 18.63 -6.46 -3.52
N ILE A 135 19.48 -6.18 -2.54
CA ILE A 135 20.91 -5.87 -2.72
C ILE A 135 21.72 -7.05 -2.16
N ASP A 136 22.65 -7.58 -2.94
CA ASP A 136 23.54 -8.65 -2.50
C ASP A 136 24.46 -8.17 -1.38
N ILE A 137 24.54 -8.95 -0.29
CA ILE A 137 25.37 -8.64 0.89
C ILE A 137 25.85 -9.93 1.54
N GLU A 138 26.89 -9.83 2.37
CA GLU A 138 27.28 -10.88 3.28
C GLU A 138 26.57 -10.77 4.63
N THR A 139 26.33 -11.90 5.28
CA THR A 139 25.70 -11.89 6.60
C THR A 139 26.68 -11.28 7.60
N GLY A 140 26.24 -10.23 8.29
CA GLY A 140 27.08 -9.44 9.19
C GLY A 140 27.46 -8.07 8.63
N ASP A 141 27.22 -7.79 7.35
CA ASP A 141 27.48 -6.48 6.77
C ASP A 141 26.72 -5.36 7.48
N GLN A 142 27.33 -4.19 7.59
CA GLN A 142 26.73 -3.05 8.27
C GLN A 142 25.64 -2.40 7.41
N ILE A 143 24.42 -2.32 7.95
CA ILE A 143 23.28 -1.66 7.31
C ILE A 143 23.01 -0.35 8.02
N VAL A 144 22.98 0.74 7.25
CA VAL A 144 22.79 2.10 7.79
C VAL A 144 21.43 2.70 7.43
N SER A 145 20.99 3.70 8.20
CA SER A 145 19.78 4.46 7.91
C SER A 145 19.96 5.30 6.64
N ALA A 146 18.99 5.26 5.74
CA ALA A 146 19.04 5.98 4.47
C ALA A 146 18.85 7.49 4.63
N PHE A 147 18.01 7.91 5.59
CA PHE A 147 17.71 9.32 5.88
C PHE A 147 17.60 9.53 7.38
N ASP A 148 17.60 10.79 7.80
CA ASP A 148 17.25 11.18 9.16
C ASP A 148 15.81 10.78 9.50
N GLY A 149 15.59 10.31 10.72
CA GLY A 149 14.26 9.89 11.14
C GLY A 149 14.20 9.28 12.53
N MET A 150 13.14 8.52 12.74
CA MET A 150 12.88 7.80 13.97
C MET A 150 12.45 6.38 13.67
N VAL A 151 13.03 5.42 14.38
CA VAL A 151 12.71 4.00 14.24
C VAL A 151 11.28 3.78 14.69
N ARG A 152 10.41 3.35 13.77
CA ARG A 152 9.02 3.04 14.08
C ARG A 152 8.85 1.58 14.49
N PHE A 153 9.56 0.68 13.82
CA PHE A 153 9.42 -0.75 13.99
C PHE A 153 10.81 -1.38 13.97
N ALA A 154 11.12 -2.22 14.97
CA ALA A 154 12.36 -3.00 15.00
C ALA A 154 12.09 -4.34 15.68
N LYS A 155 11.68 -5.34 14.89
CA LYS A 155 11.41 -6.70 15.38
C LYS A 155 11.33 -7.71 14.24
N TYR A 156 11.20 -8.98 14.60
CA TYR A 156 10.91 -10.04 13.64
C TYR A 156 9.48 -9.90 13.08
N CYS A 157 9.35 -9.91 11.75
CA CYS A 157 8.09 -9.86 11.02
C CYS A 157 8.03 -11.03 10.03
N GLN A 158 6.90 -11.74 9.98
CA GLN A 158 6.75 -12.82 9.01
C GLN A 158 6.88 -12.27 7.57
N GLY A 159 7.69 -12.94 6.76
CA GLY A 159 8.06 -12.46 5.42
C GLY A 159 9.39 -11.72 5.45
N TYR A 160 9.47 -10.58 6.14
CA TYR A 160 10.69 -9.76 6.21
C TYR A 160 11.80 -10.37 7.08
N GLY A 161 11.50 -11.25 8.02
CA GLY A 161 12.49 -11.66 9.03
C GLY A 161 12.72 -10.57 10.06
N ASN A 162 13.95 -10.43 10.56
CA ASN A 162 14.29 -9.25 11.36
C ASN A 162 14.21 -8.01 10.48
N CYS A 163 13.43 -7.04 10.93
CA CYS A 163 13.06 -5.89 10.14
C CYS A 163 13.17 -4.61 10.95
N VAL A 164 13.75 -3.58 10.33
CA VAL A 164 13.72 -2.20 10.82
C VAL A 164 12.87 -1.37 9.85
N ILE A 165 11.99 -0.52 10.38
CA ILE A 165 11.26 0.49 9.61
C ILE A 165 11.48 1.84 10.26
N ILE A 166 11.97 2.80 9.49
CA ILE A 166 12.29 4.15 9.95
C ILE A 166 11.34 5.11 9.26
N ARG A 167 10.70 5.99 10.02
CA ARG A 167 9.92 7.11 9.49
C ARG A 167 10.76 8.36 9.43
N HIS A 168 10.68 9.06 8.32
CA HIS A 168 11.49 10.23 8.03
C HIS A 168 10.64 11.51 8.05
N ASN A 169 11.31 12.66 8.12
CA ASN A 169 10.66 13.97 8.14
C ASN A 169 10.08 14.37 6.77
N ASN A 170 10.49 13.69 5.70
CA ASN A 170 9.98 13.88 4.33
C ASN A 170 8.71 13.07 4.02
N GLY A 171 8.13 12.41 5.01
CA GLY A 171 6.94 11.57 4.84
C GLY A 171 7.21 10.18 4.28
N LEU A 172 8.46 9.81 3.99
CA LEU A 172 8.81 8.44 3.62
C LEU A 172 8.99 7.56 4.86
N GLU A 173 8.71 6.27 4.67
CA GLU A 173 9.23 5.20 5.51
C GLU A 173 10.20 4.36 4.69
N THR A 174 11.35 4.03 5.28
CA THR A 174 12.29 3.05 4.71
C THR A 174 12.19 1.73 5.46
N VAL A 175 12.22 0.62 4.73
CA VAL A 175 12.13 -0.74 5.28
C VAL A 175 13.43 -1.48 5.00
N TYR A 176 14.00 -2.12 6.02
CA TYR A 176 15.23 -2.91 5.96
C TYR A 176 14.89 -4.33 6.43
N GLY A 177 14.81 -5.26 5.49
CA GLY A 177 14.42 -6.65 5.73
C GLY A 177 15.59 -7.63 5.67
N HIS A 178 15.30 -8.86 6.08
CA HIS A 178 16.17 -10.05 6.09
C HIS A 178 17.42 -9.94 6.98
N LEU A 179 17.42 -9.00 7.92
CA LEU A 179 18.56 -8.68 8.77
C LEU A 179 18.96 -9.86 9.68
N SER A 180 20.24 -9.96 10.05
CA SER A 180 20.70 -10.97 11.02
C SER A 180 20.56 -10.47 12.46
N LYS A 181 20.80 -9.18 12.70
CA LYS A 181 20.76 -8.56 14.03
C LYS A 181 20.21 -7.13 13.95
N LEU A 182 19.34 -6.78 14.89
CA LEU A 182 18.83 -5.43 15.09
C LEU A 182 19.73 -4.70 16.11
N LEU A 183 20.11 -3.46 15.84
CA LEU A 183 20.96 -2.64 16.70
C LEU A 183 20.23 -1.39 17.22
N VAL A 184 18.95 -1.27 16.90
CA VAL A 184 18.08 -0.13 17.26
C VAL A 184 16.73 -0.62 17.75
N GLU A 185 16.02 0.26 18.45
CA GLU A 185 14.68 -0.01 19.01
C GLU A 185 13.64 1.05 18.63
N PRO A 186 12.33 0.74 18.66
CA PRO A 186 11.29 1.71 18.35
C PRO A 186 11.35 2.96 19.23
N GLY A 187 11.20 4.14 18.62
CA GLY A 187 11.32 5.45 19.26
C GLY A 187 12.72 6.06 19.20
N GLN A 188 13.75 5.28 18.82
CA GLN A 188 15.11 5.79 18.67
C GLN A 188 15.22 6.74 17.47
N LYS A 189 15.78 7.93 17.68
CA LYS A 189 16.15 8.86 16.61
C LYS A 189 17.45 8.39 15.94
N VAL A 190 17.51 8.52 14.62
CA VAL A 190 18.65 8.13 13.80
C VAL A 190 18.89 9.19 12.72
N THR A 191 20.15 9.36 12.36
CA THR A 191 20.61 10.21 11.27
C THR A 191 20.99 9.36 10.06
N ALA A 192 20.99 9.96 8.88
CA ALA A 192 21.46 9.30 7.66
C ALA A 192 22.90 8.79 7.86
N GLY A 193 23.12 7.49 7.62
CA GLY A 193 24.40 6.84 7.82
C GLY A 193 24.60 6.17 9.18
N ASP A 194 23.68 6.36 10.14
CA ASP A 194 23.78 5.64 11.42
C ASP A 194 23.59 4.14 11.23
N LEU A 195 24.43 3.35 11.90
CA LEU A 195 24.35 1.89 11.92
C LEU A 195 23.08 1.44 12.64
N ILE A 196 22.19 0.74 11.93
CA ILE A 196 20.88 0.32 12.46
C ILE A 196 20.77 -1.20 12.64
N ALA A 197 21.51 -1.97 11.86
CA ALA A 197 21.39 -3.43 11.83
C ALA A 197 22.58 -4.09 11.14
N LEU A 198 22.62 -5.41 11.20
CA LEU A 198 23.52 -6.24 10.42
C LEU A 198 22.76 -7.03 9.34
N GLY A 199 23.36 -7.14 8.16
CA GLY A 199 22.89 -7.90 7.01
C GLY A 199 22.70 -9.38 7.31
N GLY A 200 21.79 -10.05 6.61
CA GLY A 200 21.49 -11.45 6.90
C GLY A 200 20.62 -12.17 5.87
N ASN A 201 20.02 -13.27 6.34
CA ASN A 201 19.17 -14.16 5.55
C ASN A 201 17.98 -14.66 6.40
N THR A 202 17.33 -13.78 7.16
CA THR A 202 16.20 -14.17 8.04
C THR A 202 14.84 -14.03 7.36
N GLY A 203 13.82 -14.72 7.89
CA GLY A 203 12.47 -14.66 7.33
C GLY A 203 12.36 -15.42 6.01
N ARG A 204 11.65 -14.84 5.04
CA ARG A 204 11.37 -15.52 3.76
C ARG A 204 12.37 -15.10 2.69
N SER A 205 13.61 -15.54 2.87
CA SER A 205 14.76 -15.26 2.02
C SER A 205 15.38 -16.56 1.50
N SER A 206 16.01 -16.53 0.32
CA SER A 206 16.70 -17.67 -0.30
C SER A 206 18.23 -17.58 -0.25
N GLY A 207 18.77 -16.47 0.25
CA GLY A 207 20.21 -16.19 0.30
C GLY A 207 20.45 -14.87 1.03
N SER A 208 21.70 -14.60 1.42
CA SER A 208 22.05 -13.35 2.10
C SER A 208 21.80 -12.15 1.19
N HIS A 209 20.94 -11.22 1.60
CA HIS A 209 20.66 -9.98 0.87
C HIS A 209 19.96 -8.97 1.79
N LEU A 210 20.06 -7.68 1.45
CA LEU A 210 19.21 -6.65 2.04
C LEU A 210 17.95 -6.52 1.18
N HIS A 211 16.78 -6.71 1.77
CA HIS A 211 15.53 -6.30 1.14
C HIS A 211 15.19 -4.86 1.57
N PHE A 212 15.22 -3.93 0.62
CA PHE A 212 15.08 -2.51 0.88
C PHE A 212 13.84 -1.92 0.19
N GLU A 213 13.00 -1.21 0.94
CA GLU A 213 11.80 -0.55 0.38
C GLU A 213 11.77 0.93 0.71
N PHE A 214 11.23 1.72 -0.22
CA PHE A 214 10.65 3.03 0.07
C PHE A 214 9.14 2.88 0.16
N ARG A 215 8.52 3.51 1.16
CA ARG A 215 7.08 3.56 1.29
C ARG A 215 6.61 4.97 1.59
N TYR A 216 5.48 5.36 1.01
CA TYR A 216 4.79 6.61 1.33
C TYR A 216 3.35 6.29 1.72
N LEU A 217 2.93 6.65 2.94
CA LEU A 217 1.60 6.32 3.47
C LEU A 217 1.21 4.83 3.29
N GLY A 218 2.19 3.94 3.49
CA GLY A 218 2.00 2.49 3.35
C GLY A 218 2.04 1.96 1.91
N GLN A 219 2.06 2.80 0.87
CA GLN A 219 2.27 2.36 -0.51
C GLN A 219 3.77 2.16 -0.77
N ALA A 220 4.15 0.97 -1.23
CA ALA A 220 5.51 0.68 -1.66
C ALA A 220 5.83 1.40 -2.96
N LEU A 221 7.00 2.04 -3.03
CA LEU A 221 7.50 2.73 -4.20
C LEU A 221 8.76 2.03 -4.72
N ASP A 222 9.03 2.19 -6.00
CA ASP A 222 10.21 1.65 -6.65
C ASP A 222 11.44 2.49 -6.26
N THR A 223 12.39 1.91 -5.53
CA THR A 223 13.57 2.62 -5.04
C THR A 223 14.49 3.07 -6.18
N GLU A 224 14.43 2.41 -7.35
CA GLU A 224 15.18 2.82 -8.53
C GLU A 224 14.68 4.18 -9.08
N ASP A 225 13.47 4.64 -8.75
CA ASP A 225 13.04 5.99 -9.13
C ASP A 225 13.77 7.09 -8.34
N PHE A 226 14.33 6.74 -7.19
CA PHE A 226 14.94 7.68 -6.25
C PHE A 226 16.46 7.57 -6.23
N ILE A 227 17.01 6.36 -6.37
CA ILE A 227 18.42 6.05 -6.14
C ILE A 227 19.11 5.65 -7.44
N ASP A 228 20.25 6.26 -7.71
CA ASP A 228 21.25 5.75 -8.65
C ASP A 228 22.13 4.75 -7.89
N TYR A 229 21.84 3.46 -8.05
CA TYR A 229 22.52 2.38 -7.33
C TYR A 229 23.98 2.17 -7.76
N GLU A 230 24.35 2.60 -8.97
CA GLU A 230 25.74 2.54 -9.42
C GLU A 230 26.58 3.60 -8.68
N LYS A 231 26.03 4.81 -8.52
CA LYS A 231 26.69 5.90 -7.79
C LYS A 231 26.50 5.83 -6.27
N GLY A 232 25.43 5.17 -5.81
CA GLY A 232 25.00 5.19 -4.42
C GLY A 232 24.47 6.55 -3.96
N THR A 233 23.85 7.31 -4.86
CA THR A 233 23.34 8.67 -4.61
C THR A 233 21.88 8.81 -5.04
N LEU A 234 21.18 9.82 -4.54
CA LEU A 234 19.86 10.16 -5.07
C LEU A 234 19.96 10.67 -6.52
N LYS A 235 18.93 10.40 -7.33
CA LYS A 235 18.78 10.91 -8.70
C LYS A 235 18.34 12.36 -8.72
N ASP A 236 17.51 12.75 -7.76
CA ASP A 236 16.99 14.10 -7.57
C ASP A 236 16.77 14.35 -6.07
N TYR A 237 16.58 15.61 -5.69
CA TYR A 237 16.31 16.04 -4.32
C TYR A 237 14.81 16.12 -4.02
N CYS A 238 13.97 16.13 -5.06
CA CYS A 238 12.52 16.07 -4.92
C CYS A 238 11.91 14.99 -5.81
N PHE A 239 10.77 14.45 -5.41
CA PHE A 239 10.03 13.45 -6.16
C PHE A 239 8.54 13.80 -6.19
N THR A 240 7.95 13.88 -7.39
CA THR A 240 6.51 14.13 -7.52
C THR A 240 5.76 12.80 -7.58
N LEU A 241 5.12 12.40 -6.48
CA LEU A 241 4.27 11.22 -6.45
C LEU A 241 2.87 11.61 -6.93
N ARG A 242 2.42 11.08 -8.06
CA ARG A 242 1.05 11.25 -8.56
C ARG A 242 0.23 10.02 -8.25
N LYS A 243 -1.06 10.22 -7.97
CA LYS A 243 -2.03 9.13 -7.80
C LYS A 243 -2.07 8.20 -9.02
N ALA A 244 -1.96 8.77 -10.21
CA ALA A 244 -1.89 8.01 -11.46
C ALA A 244 -0.67 7.08 -11.51
N ASP A 245 0.48 7.49 -10.97
CA ASP A 245 1.69 6.66 -10.93
C ASP A 245 1.50 5.50 -9.94
N VAL A 246 0.81 5.74 -8.82
CA VAL A 246 0.44 4.67 -7.88
C VAL A 246 -0.44 3.62 -8.56
N GLU A 247 -1.49 4.05 -9.24
CA GLU A 247 -2.44 3.15 -9.90
C GLU A 247 -1.81 2.35 -11.07
N ASN A 248 -0.81 2.92 -11.74
CA ASN A 248 -0.25 2.38 -12.98
C ASN A 248 1.16 1.78 -12.83
N LYS A 249 1.87 2.05 -11.74
CA LYS A 249 3.23 1.55 -11.49
C LYS A 249 3.38 0.86 -10.14
N TYR A 250 2.94 1.51 -9.06
CA TYR A 250 3.31 1.08 -7.71
C TYR A 250 2.33 0.08 -7.06
N ASP A 251 1.03 0.12 -7.39
CA ASP A 251 0.07 -0.88 -6.94
C ASP A 251 0.19 -2.16 -7.78
N LEU A 252 1.20 -2.97 -7.42
CA LEU A 252 1.48 -4.23 -8.08
C LEU A 252 0.24 -5.15 -8.08
N ARG A 253 -0.56 -5.20 -7.01
CA ARG A 253 -1.72 -6.10 -6.96
C ARG A 253 -2.81 -5.67 -7.93
N ALA A 254 -3.10 -4.37 -8.01
CA ALA A 254 -4.02 -3.84 -9.00
C ALA A 254 -3.50 -4.08 -10.43
N LEU A 255 -2.20 -3.90 -10.67
CA LEU A 255 -1.59 -4.09 -11.99
C LEU A 255 -1.72 -5.51 -12.51
N HIS A 256 -1.45 -6.52 -11.70
CA HIS A 256 -1.63 -7.91 -12.15
C HIS A 256 -3.09 -8.27 -12.38
N THR A 257 -3.99 -7.71 -11.58
CA THR A 257 -5.43 -7.91 -11.77
C THR A 257 -5.91 -7.24 -13.07
N ARG A 258 -5.41 -6.05 -13.39
CA ARG A 258 -5.62 -5.37 -14.68
C ARG A 258 -5.04 -6.20 -15.83
N HIS A 259 -3.77 -6.59 -15.77
CA HIS A 259 -3.12 -7.41 -16.80
C HIS A 259 -3.83 -8.76 -17.01
N LYS A 260 -4.29 -9.44 -15.95
CA LYS A 260 -5.12 -10.65 -16.08
C LYS A 260 -6.46 -10.38 -16.75
N ARG A 261 -7.12 -9.24 -16.45
CA ARG A 261 -8.36 -8.83 -17.12
C ARG A 261 -8.10 -8.49 -18.58
N ASP A 262 -7.04 -7.76 -18.89
CA ASP A 262 -6.68 -7.37 -20.26
C ASP A 262 -6.26 -8.59 -21.09
N ILE A 263 -5.52 -9.53 -20.51
CA ILE A 263 -5.26 -10.85 -21.12
C ILE A 263 -6.56 -11.64 -21.27
N GLY A 264 -7.45 -11.60 -20.27
CA GLY A 264 -8.76 -12.24 -20.33
C GLY A 264 -9.60 -11.69 -21.48
N TYR A 265 -9.64 -10.37 -21.63
CA TYR A 265 -10.31 -9.65 -22.71
C TYR A 265 -9.65 -9.93 -24.06
N ALA A 266 -8.31 -9.86 -24.14
CA ALA A 266 -7.54 -10.21 -25.32
C ALA A 266 -7.70 -11.69 -25.71
N ARG A 267 -7.88 -12.62 -24.76
CA ARG A 267 -8.18 -14.03 -25.04
C ARG A 267 -9.63 -14.23 -25.47
N ALA A 268 -10.56 -13.44 -24.93
CA ALA A 268 -11.96 -13.44 -25.37
C ALA A 268 -12.08 -12.92 -26.81
N THR A 269 -11.30 -11.90 -27.18
CA THR A 269 -11.26 -11.34 -28.55
C THR A 269 -10.37 -12.15 -29.50
N LYS A 270 -9.27 -12.75 -29.03
CA LYS A 270 -8.45 -13.77 -29.74
C LYS A 270 -8.99 -15.19 -29.59
N GLY A 271 -10.28 -15.37 -29.31
CA GLY A 271 -10.94 -16.66 -29.49
C GLY A 271 -10.96 -16.95 -31.00
N GLY A 272 -9.89 -17.58 -31.50
CA GLY A 272 -9.65 -17.79 -32.93
C GLY A 272 -10.91 -18.22 -33.68
N LYS A 273 -11.12 -17.66 -34.88
CA LYS A 273 -12.08 -18.24 -35.83
C LYS A 273 -11.77 -19.72 -35.91
N TYR A 274 -12.70 -20.59 -35.50
CA TYR A 274 -12.54 -22.03 -35.67
C TYR A 274 -12.65 -22.33 -37.15
N THR A 275 -11.54 -22.15 -37.89
CA THR A 275 -11.45 -22.35 -39.34
C THR A 275 -11.59 -23.85 -39.63
N GLY A 276 -12.80 -24.26 -40.00
CA GLY A 276 -13.09 -25.62 -40.42
C GLY A 276 -14.53 -25.73 -40.90
N PRO A 277 -14.84 -26.66 -41.82
CA PRO A 277 -16.16 -26.74 -42.43
C PRO A 277 -17.24 -26.97 -41.37
N ALA A 278 -18.26 -26.10 -41.37
CA ALA A 278 -19.49 -26.28 -40.61
C ALA A 278 -20.27 -27.50 -41.09
N ALA A 279 -21.32 -27.88 -40.36
CA ALA A 279 -22.21 -28.96 -40.72
C ALA A 279 -22.83 -28.74 -42.09
N LYS A 280 -22.89 -29.80 -42.89
CA LYS A 280 -23.64 -29.81 -44.14
C LYS A 280 -25.01 -30.44 -43.86
N ASN A 281 -26.08 -29.80 -44.31
CA ASN A 281 -27.46 -30.28 -44.13
C ASN A 281 -27.82 -30.63 -42.67
N GLY A 282 -27.37 -29.81 -41.71
CA GLY A 282 -27.65 -30.02 -40.28
C GLY A 282 -26.93 -31.20 -39.63
N ILE A 283 -25.98 -31.83 -40.34
CA ILE A 283 -25.21 -32.97 -39.88
C ILE A 283 -23.71 -32.64 -39.89
N TYR A 284 -23.06 -32.89 -38.76
CA TYR A 284 -21.62 -32.75 -38.54
C TYR A 284 -20.98 -34.11 -38.28
N PHE A 285 -19.82 -34.37 -38.89
CA PHE A 285 -19.03 -35.57 -38.62
C PHE A 285 -17.82 -35.19 -37.77
N VAL A 286 -17.70 -35.81 -36.59
CA VAL A 286 -16.61 -35.56 -35.63
C VAL A 286 -15.26 -35.84 -36.29
N ARG A 287 -14.33 -34.90 -36.20
CA ARG A 287 -12.97 -35.02 -36.72
C ARG A 287 -11.97 -35.23 -35.59
N ASN A 288 -10.76 -35.63 -35.94
CA ASN A 288 -9.66 -35.72 -34.98
C ASN A 288 -9.47 -34.36 -34.27
N GLY A 289 -9.48 -34.36 -32.93
CA GLY A 289 -9.32 -33.15 -32.11
C GLY A 289 -10.59 -32.31 -31.90
N ASP A 290 -11.76 -32.74 -32.39
CA ASP A 290 -13.04 -32.08 -32.08
C ASP A 290 -13.51 -32.41 -30.65
N ASN A 291 -14.22 -31.45 -30.05
CA ASN A 291 -14.98 -31.67 -28.82
C ASN A 291 -16.34 -30.96 -28.95
N LEU A 292 -17.28 -31.26 -28.05
CA LEU A 292 -18.64 -30.71 -28.07
C LEU A 292 -18.64 -29.17 -28.14
N GLY A 293 -17.72 -28.51 -27.44
CA GLY A 293 -17.58 -27.04 -27.45
C GLY A 293 -17.12 -26.49 -28.81
N LYS A 294 -16.10 -27.10 -29.43
CA LYS A 294 -15.63 -26.72 -30.77
C LYS A 294 -16.71 -26.89 -31.83
N ILE A 295 -17.45 -28.01 -31.78
CA ILE A 295 -18.54 -28.30 -32.71
C ILE A 295 -19.70 -27.33 -32.50
N ALA A 296 -20.11 -27.08 -31.25
CA ALA A 296 -21.18 -26.16 -30.93
C ALA A 296 -20.87 -24.74 -31.42
N LYS A 297 -19.67 -24.24 -31.11
CA LYS A 297 -19.22 -22.90 -31.53
C LYS A 297 -19.06 -22.76 -33.04
N ARG A 298 -18.55 -23.79 -33.74
CA ARG A 298 -18.42 -23.80 -35.21
C ARG A 298 -19.78 -23.75 -35.92
N ASN A 299 -20.81 -24.28 -35.29
CA ASN A 299 -22.15 -24.37 -35.87
C ASN A 299 -23.16 -23.42 -35.22
N HIS A 300 -22.68 -22.37 -34.54
CA HIS A 300 -23.52 -21.34 -33.91
C HIS A 300 -24.63 -21.92 -33.00
N THR A 301 -24.33 -23.00 -32.28
CA THR A 301 -25.23 -23.67 -31.35
C THR A 301 -24.57 -23.79 -29.97
N THR A 302 -25.30 -24.29 -28.97
CA THR A 302 -24.79 -24.49 -27.61
C THR A 302 -24.50 -25.97 -27.35
N ILE A 303 -23.57 -26.27 -26.44
CA ILE A 303 -23.27 -27.65 -26.01
C ILE A 303 -24.57 -28.33 -25.54
N LYS A 304 -25.38 -27.62 -24.77
CA LYS A 304 -26.68 -28.11 -24.26
C LYS A 304 -27.66 -28.47 -25.38
N SER A 305 -27.77 -27.63 -26.41
CA SER A 305 -28.63 -27.90 -27.58
C SER A 305 -28.15 -29.13 -28.35
N LEU A 306 -26.83 -29.22 -28.57
CA LEU A 306 -26.19 -30.33 -29.28
C LEU A 306 -26.31 -31.66 -28.52
N CYS A 307 -26.12 -31.63 -27.20
CA CYS A 307 -26.35 -32.77 -26.31
C CYS A 307 -27.82 -33.21 -26.35
N LYS A 308 -28.78 -32.28 -26.27
CA LYS A 308 -30.22 -32.57 -26.34
C LYS A 308 -30.61 -33.22 -27.67
N LYS A 309 -30.14 -32.69 -28.80
CA LYS A 309 -30.45 -33.21 -30.16
C LYS A 309 -29.86 -34.60 -30.43
N ASN A 310 -28.75 -34.94 -29.77
CA ASN A 310 -28.02 -36.18 -30.01
C ASN A 310 -28.09 -37.17 -28.84
N ARG A 311 -28.87 -36.85 -27.79
CA ARG A 311 -28.96 -37.64 -26.55
C ARG A 311 -27.58 -37.92 -25.93
N LEU A 312 -26.69 -36.93 -25.98
CA LEU A 312 -25.35 -37.01 -25.40
C LEU A 312 -25.33 -36.34 -24.03
N LYS A 313 -24.43 -36.78 -23.17
CA LYS A 313 -24.05 -36.06 -21.94
C LYS A 313 -22.89 -35.13 -22.26
N GLU A 314 -22.71 -34.08 -21.48
CA GLU A 314 -21.58 -33.15 -21.68
C GLU A 314 -20.22 -33.84 -21.47
N SER A 315 -20.20 -34.95 -20.72
CA SER A 315 -19.03 -35.82 -20.52
C SER A 315 -18.88 -36.93 -21.56
N THR A 316 -19.74 -37.00 -22.59
CA THR A 316 -19.66 -38.07 -23.59
C THR A 316 -18.41 -37.90 -24.46
N VAL A 317 -17.58 -38.95 -24.51
CA VAL A 317 -16.43 -39.02 -25.41
C VAL A 317 -16.90 -39.17 -26.85
N LEU A 318 -16.47 -38.25 -27.72
CA LEU A 318 -16.79 -38.27 -29.14
C LEU A 318 -15.83 -39.16 -29.92
N ARG A 319 -16.37 -39.97 -30.84
CA ARG A 319 -15.56 -40.82 -31.73
C ARG A 319 -15.37 -40.15 -33.08
N ILE A 320 -14.18 -40.25 -33.65
CA ILE A 320 -13.92 -39.74 -35.01
C ILE A 320 -14.89 -40.43 -36.00
N GLY A 321 -15.49 -39.65 -36.89
CA GLY A 321 -16.54 -40.09 -37.82
C GLY A 321 -17.95 -40.14 -37.21
N GLN A 322 -18.13 -39.90 -35.91
CA GLN A 322 -19.44 -39.89 -35.28
C GLN A 322 -20.33 -38.79 -35.86
N LYS A 323 -21.57 -39.16 -36.17
CA LYS A 323 -22.60 -38.24 -36.68
C LYS A 323 -23.20 -37.44 -35.53
N ILE A 324 -23.22 -36.12 -35.68
CA ILE A 324 -23.79 -35.16 -34.73
C ILE A 324 -24.79 -34.27 -35.48
N LYS A 325 -26.04 -34.26 -35.03
CA LYS A 325 -27.08 -33.33 -35.50
C LYS A 325 -26.86 -31.97 -34.86
N ILE A 326 -26.77 -30.93 -35.67
CA ILE A 326 -26.57 -29.54 -35.21
C ILE A 326 -27.87 -28.88 -34.84
#